data_AF-A0A7S2LZ82-F1
#
_entry.id   AF-A0A7S2LZ82-F1
#
_cell.length_a   1.000
_cell.length_b   1.000
_cell.length_c   1.000
_cell.angle_alpha   90.00
_cell.angle_beta   90.00
_cell.angle_gamma   90.00
#
_symmetry.space_group_name_H-M   'P 1'
#
loop_
_entity.id
_entity.type
_entity.pdbx_description
1 polymer ?
#
loop_
_entity_poly.entity_id
_entity_poly.type
_entity_poly.pdbx_seq_one_letter_code
_entity_poly.pdbx_strand_id
1 'polypeptide(L)'
;SDTMGSCVFFVGTYRDNEVQIGHAIFDLLQKLETSNVPTTKLSLTGLDRGDLNKMVSDALGLYPRICKSLSDIVFQKTKGNPFFVLEFIQSLQSRDLLQYDSCQKRWLWNEDAIRAEEITDNVLHILSSKLNQLPNEVRLLLKVMACFGTSTNESVIGYLSESPEYAGVRNGLEGAISEGFVELNAEGSFKFVHDKVREAAYNLTPDRDKKQLHYNLGKTLYSICEGKDVGNTIFLIASQINHGKESIEKDDALRIPVAKLNMKAGKKALDGCDHKMAYFYFLAAISFLPGDSWESYYDLSLRLNVLMARAANSSCRYDEAELTLQRICKRARCLQDKLPAYFLMVTMFLA
;
A
#
# COMPACT_ATOMS: atom_id res chain seq x y z
N SER A 1 -34.76 -42.76 35.80
CA SER A 1 -33.48 -42.06 36.00
C SER A 1 -33.13 -41.38 34.70
N ASP A 2 -33.57 -40.13 34.55
CA ASP A 2 -33.28 -39.28 33.39
C ASP A 2 -31.81 -38.86 33.43
N THR A 3 -30.96 -39.59 32.71
CA THR A 3 -29.69 -39.02 32.24
C THR A 3 -30.01 -38.22 30.97
N MET A 4 -30.47 -36.98 31.15
CA MET A 4 -30.45 -35.99 30.07
C MET A 4 -29.00 -35.85 29.62
N GLY A 5 -28.69 -36.47 28.48
CA GLY A 5 -27.36 -36.38 27.87
C GLY A 5 -27.04 -34.92 27.60
N SER A 6 -25.99 -34.41 28.22
CA SER A 6 -25.53 -33.03 28.02
C SER A 6 -25.17 -32.82 26.55
N CYS A 7 -26.01 -32.12 25.80
CA CYS A 7 -25.69 -31.70 24.44
C CYS A 7 -24.67 -30.55 24.51
N VAL A 8 -23.52 -30.72 23.88
CA VAL A 8 -22.49 -29.67 23.78
C VAL A 8 -22.62 -28.99 22.42
N PHE A 9 -22.73 -27.66 22.43
CA PHE A 9 -22.77 -26.81 21.24
C PHE A 9 -21.46 -26.03 21.12
N PHE A 10 -20.81 -26.11 19.96
CA PHE A 10 -19.58 -25.39 19.67
C PHE A 10 -19.86 -24.26 18.69
N VAL A 11 -19.43 -23.04 19.04
CA VAL A 11 -19.42 -21.88 18.13
C VAL A 11 -17.97 -21.52 17.85
N GLY A 12 -17.61 -21.49 16.58
CA GLY A 12 -16.32 -21.03 16.10
C GLY A 12 -16.50 -19.88 15.13
N THR A 13 -15.63 -18.89 15.21
CA THR A 13 -15.54 -17.81 14.23
C THR A 13 -14.15 -17.82 13.63
N TYR A 14 -14.07 -17.71 12.31
CA TYR A 14 -12.81 -17.54 11.62
C TYR A 14 -13.01 -16.54 10.48
N ARG A 15 -11.93 -15.83 10.14
CA ARG A 15 -11.90 -14.92 9.00
C ARG A 15 -11.48 -15.71 7.77
N ASP A 16 -12.33 -15.76 6.77
CA ASP A 16 -12.13 -16.57 5.56
C ASP A 16 -10.94 -16.09 4.71
N ASN A 17 -10.53 -14.83 4.87
CA ASN A 17 -9.34 -14.24 4.26
C ASN A 17 -8.03 -14.48 5.05
N GLU A 18 -8.07 -14.91 6.32
CA GLU A 18 -6.88 -15.11 7.16
C GLU A 18 -6.47 -16.59 7.30
N VAL A 19 -7.26 -17.50 6.73
CA VAL A 19 -7.10 -18.95 6.90
C VAL A 19 -6.65 -19.57 5.57
N GLN A 20 -5.37 -19.91 5.47
CA GLN A 20 -4.79 -20.57 4.29
C GLN A 20 -5.36 -21.98 4.08
N ILE A 21 -5.31 -22.48 2.83
CA ILE A 21 -5.90 -23.75 2.38
C ILE A 21 -5.43 -24.99 3.20
N GLY A 22 -4.34 -24.90 3.96
CA GLY A 22 -3.82 -25.95 4.85
C GLY A 22 -4.04 -25.72 6.36
N HIS A 23 -4.89 -24.77 6.77
CA HIS A 23 -5.11 -24.49 8.19
C HIS A 23 -5.91 -25.62 8.88
N ALA A 24 -5.55 -25.93 10.13
CA ALA A 24 -6.16 -27.01 10.92
C ALA A 24 -7.68 -26.89 11.11
N ILE A 25 -8.26 -25.70 10.88
CA ILE A 25 -9.71 -25.50 10.90
C ILE A 25 -10.40 -26.23 9.73
N PHE A 26 -9.78 -26.29 8.55
CA PHE A 26 -10.35 -27.00 7.40
C PHE A 26 -10.31 -28.50 7.62
N ASP A 27 -9.22 -29.02 8.21
CA ASP A 27 -9.13 -30.42 8.65
C ASP A 27 -10.18 -30.75 9.72
N LEU A 28 -10.41 -29.84 10.67
CA LEU A 28 -11.44 -30.00 11.69
C LEU A 28 -12.84 -30.03 11.06
N LEU A 29 -13.15 -29.08 10.17
CA LEU A 29 -14.44 -29.03 9.46
C LEU A 29 -14.68 -30.31 8.63
N GLN A 30 -13.66 -30.79 7.92
CA GLN A 30 -13.76 -32.03 7.14
C GLN A 30 -13.97 -33.26 8.04
N LYS A 31 -13.31 -33.33 9.21
CA LYS A 31 -13.50 -34.40 10.20
C LYS A 31 -14.90 -34.37 10.81
N LEU A 32 -15.46 -33.19 11.06
CA LEU A 32 -16.82 -33.00 11.56
C LEU A 32 -17.86 -33.48 10.52
N GLU A 33 -17.66 -33.14 9.24
CA GLU A 33 -18.49 -33.64 8.13
C GLU A 33 -18.40 -35.17 8.00
N THR A 34 -17.20 -35.73 8.03
CA THR A 34 -16.98 -37.19 7.92
C THR A 34 -17.59 -37.95 9.10
N SER A 35 -17.64 -37.33 10.28
CA SER A 35 -18.22 -37.89 11.51
C SER A 35 -19.72 -37.63 11.64
N ASN A 36 -20.37 -37.05 10.61
CA ASN A 36 -21.79 -36.74 10.58
C ASN A 36 -22.26 -35.82 11.75
N VAL A 37 -21.39 -34.91 12.20
CA VAL A 37 -21.74 -33.92 13.23
C VAL A 37 -22.55 -32.79 12.58
N PRO A 38 -23.74 -32.43 13.09
CA PRO A 38 -24.53 -31.32 12.57
C PRO A 38 -23.74 -30.01 12.64
N THR A 39 -23.34 -29.49 11.48
CA THR A 39 -22.49 -28.30 11.38
C THR A 39 -23.18 -27.26 10.51
N THR A 40 -23.30 -26.03 11.01
CA THR A 40 -23.87 -24.90 10.25
C THR A 40 -22.77 -23.89 9.99
N LYS A 41 -22.47 -23.64 8.70
CA LYS A 41 -21.53 -22.60 8.30
C LYS A 41 -22.29 -21.32 7.97
N LEU A 42 -22.01 -20.26 8.72
CA LEU A 42 -22.57 -18.93 8.49
C LEU A 42 -21.47 -18.03 7.92
N SER A 43 -21.63 -17.60 6.67
CA SER A 43 -20.76 -16.57 6.08
C SER A 43 -21.32 -15.20 6.42
N LEU A 44 -20.54 -14.42 7.16
CA LEU A 44 -20.91 -13.06 7.53
C LEU A 44 -20.48 -12.10 6.43
N THR A 45 -21.43 -11.33 5.90
CA THR A 45 -21.16 -10.21 4.98
C THR A 45 -21.40 -8.89 5.70
N GLY A 46 -21.14 -7.76 5.03
CA GLY A 46 -21.52 -6.45 5.57
C GLY A 46 -23.04 -6.36 5.79
N LEU A 47 -23.45 -5.44 6.67
CA LEU A 47 -24.86 -5.12 6.91
C LEU A 47 -25.50 -4.63 5.62
N ASP A 48 -26.66 -5.19 5.27
CA ASP A 48 -27.47 -4.62 4.21
C ASP A 48 -28.16 -3.31 4.66
N ARG A 49 -28.87 -2.64 3.76
CA ARG A 49 -29.57 -1.38 4.08
C ARG A 49 -30.65 -1.56 5.15
N GLY A 50 -31.35 -2.68 5.13
CA GLY A 50 -32.43 -2.97 6.07
C GLY A 50 -31.89 -3.21 7.47
N ASP A 51 -30.88 -4.07 7.57
CA ASP A 51 -30.19 -4.40 8.82
C ASP A 51 -29.48 -3.19 9.40
N LEU A 52 -28.82 -2.37 8.57
CA LEU A 52 -28.20 -1.13 9.02
C LEU A 52 -29.26 -0.16 9.55
N ASN A 53 -30.37 0.05 8.83
CA ASN A 53 -31.43 0.92 9.32
C ASN A 53 -32.03 0.42 10.63
N LYS A 54 -32.20 -0.89 10.77
CA LYS A 54 -32.66 -1.50 12.03
C LYS A 54 -31.66 -1.24 13.16
N MET A 55 -30.37 -1.46 12.92
CA MET A 55 -29.31 -1.20 13.89
C MET A 55 -29.27 0.27 14.33
N VAL A 56 -29.39 1.22 13.39
CA VAL A 56 -29.44 2.67 13.70
C VAL A 56 -30.72 3.03 14.46
N SER A 57 -31.85 2.46 14.05
CA SER A 57 -33.14 2.64 14.71
C SER A 57 -33.10 2.20 16.18
N ASP A 58 -32.55 1.00 16.42
CA ASP A 58 -32.43 0.42 17.76
C ASP A 58 -31.45 1.24 18.62
N ALA A 59 -30.32 1.67 18.05
CA ALA A 59 -29.34 2.48 18.76
C ALA A 59 -29.87 3.87 19.17
N LEU A 60 -30.69 4.50 18.33
CA LEU A 60 -31.27 5.82 18.60
C LEU A 60 -32.60 5.75 19.37
N GLY A 61 -33.18 4.56 19.55
CA GLY A 61 -34.50 4.39 20.16
C GLY A 61 -35.64 5.04 19.36
N LEU A 62 -35.49 5.11 18.04
CA LEU A 62 -36.47 5.70 17.12
C LEU A 62 -37.11 4.63 16.24
N TYR A 63 -38.17 4.97 15.50
CA TYR A 63 -38.78 4.05 14.54
C TYR A 63 -37.96 3.96 13.24
N PRO A 64 -37.88 2.79 12.58
CA PRO A 64 -37.05 2.62 11.36
C PRO A 64 -37.41 3.56 10.21
N ARG A 65 -38.66 4.01 10.15
CA ARG A 65 -39.13 4.99 9.16
C ARG A 65 -38.49 6.38 9.33
N ILE A 66 -38.13 6.75 10.56
CA ILE A 66 -37.55 8.05 10.91
C ILE A 66 -36.04 8.02 10.63
N CYS A 67 -35.38 6.92 10.99
CA CYS A 67 -33.94 6.75 10.79
C CYS A 67 -33.55 6.49 9.34
N LYS A 68 -34.51 6.25 8.44
CA LYS A 68 -34.23 5.81 7.07
C LYS A 68 -33.29 6.75 6.33
N SER A 69 -33.52 8.06 6.39
CA SER A 69 -32.67 9.04 5.71
C SER A 69 -31.24 9.06 6.25
N LEU A 70 -31.07 9.05 7.57
CA LEU A 70 -29.76 8.92 8.22
C LEU A 70 -29.08 7.60 7.83
N SER A 71 -29.80 6.48 7.91
CA SER A 71 -29.28 5.15 7.59
C SER A 71 -28.84 5.02 6.13
N ASP A 72 -29.54 5.67 5.19
CA ASP A 72 -29.17 5.67 3.78
C ASP A 72 -27.87 6.45 3.55
N ILE A 73 -27.69 7.58 4.24
CA ILE A 73 -26.44 8.36 4.21
C ILE A 73 -25.31 7.51 4.80
N VAL A 74 -25.51 6.92 5.98
CA VAL A 74 -24.52 6.05 6.64
C VAL A 74 -24.16 4.86 5.74
N PHE A 75 -25.14 4.19 5.13
CA PHE A 75 -24.91 3.06 4.24
C PHE A 75 -24.13 3.45 2.98
N GLN A 76 -24.50 4.56 2.32
CA GLN A 76 -23.75 5.08 1.17
C GLN A 76 -22.28 5.32 1.53
N LYS A 77 -22.05 5.77 2.77
CA LYS A 77 -20.74 6.16 3.27
C LYS A 77 -19.87 4.98 3.70
N THR A 78 -20.47 3.96 4.33
CA THR A 78 -19.72 2.84 4.94
C THR A 78 -19.80 1.54 4.16
N LYS A 79 -20.65 1.49 3.13
CA LYS A 79 -20.99 0.29 2.35
C LYS A 79 -21.42 -0.90 3.22
N GLY A 80 -22.03 -0.62 4.37
CA GLY A 80 -22.55 -1.65 5.28
C GLY A 80 -21.47 -2.34 6.13
N ASN A 81 -20.22 -1.92 6.11
CA ASN A 81 -19.21 -2.51 6.99
C ASN A 81 -19.52 -2.13 8.46
N PRO A 82 -19.83 -3.09 9.36
CA PRO A 82 -20.28 -2.80 10.72
C PRO A 82 -19.30 -1.93 11.52
N PHE A 83 -18.00 -2.15 11.34
CA PHE A 83 -16.95 -1.35 11.97
C PHE A 83 -17.04 0.12 11.51
N PHE A 84 -17.10 0.35 10.20
CA PHE A 84 -17.23 1.72 9.68
C PHE A 84 -18.57 2.39 10.04
N VAL A 85 -19.65 1.62 10.17
CA VAL A 85 -20.94 2.15 10.64
C VAL A 85 -20.83 2.67 12.06
N LEU A 86 -20.29 1.85 12.97
CA LEU A 86 -20.16 2.22 14.38
C LEU A 86 -19.27 3.47 14.53
N GLU A 87 -18.10 3.47 13.88
CA GLU A 87 -17.14 4.56 13.92
C GLU A 87 -17.72 5.86 13.33
N PHE A 88 -18.43 5.76 12.20
CA PHE A 88 -19.04 6.93 11.58
C PHE A 88 -20.11 7.56 12.48
N ILE A 89 -20.97 6.75 13.12
CA ILE A 89 -21.98 7.26 14.05
C ILE A 89 -21.35 7.92 15.29
N GLN A 90 -20.31 7.32 15.87
CA GLN A 90 -19.57 7.92 16.98
C GLN A 90 -18.94 9.25 16.59
N SER A 91 -18.39 9.36 15.38
CA SER A 91 -17.86 10.62 14.84
C SER A 91 -18.92 11.70 14.75
N LEU A 92 -20.12 11.38 14.23
CA LEU A 92 -21.24 12.33 14.16
C LEU A 92 -21.62 12.87 15.55
N GLN A 93 -21.60 12.02 16.57
CA GLN A 93 -21.86 12.43 17.94
C GLN A 93 -20.75 13.33 18.50
N SER A 94 -19.48 12.98 18.30
CA SER A 94 -18.35 13.77 18.80
C SER A 94 -18.22 15.17 18.19
N ARG A 95 -18.83 15.37 17.02
CA ARG A 95 -18.84 16.64 16.27
C ARG A 95 -20.16 17.38 16.36
N ASP A 96 -21.04 17.00 17.27
CA ASP A 96 -22.31 17.68 17.48
C ASP A 96 -23.22 17.66 16.23
N LEU A 97 -23.01 16.72 15.30
CA LEU A 97 -23.86 16.52 14.11
C LEU A 97 -25.03 15.58 14.38
N LEU A 98 -24.88 14.73 15.41
CA LEU A 98 -25.91 13.88 15.97
C LEU A 98 -26.03 14.19 17.46
N GLN A 99 -27.07 14.94 17.83
CA GLN A 99 -27.26 15.43 19.20
C GLN A 99 -28.55 14.89 19.81
N TYR A 100 -28.54 14.66 21.11
CA TYR A 100 -29.75 14.34 21.86
C TYR A 100 -30.38 15.62 22.40
N ASP A 101 -31.57 15.97 21.90
CA ASP A 101 -32.37 17.08 22.41
C ASP A 101 -33.12 16.63 23.67
N SER A 102 -32.71 17.17 24.82
CA SER A 102 -33.32 16.87 26.12
C SER A 102 -34.72 17.45 26.30
N CYS A 103 -35.06 18.56 25.64
CA CYS A 103 -36.39 19.18 25.68
C CYS A 103 -37.39 18.35 24.89
N GLN A 104 -36.98 17.85 23.72
CA GLN A 104 -37.83 17.08 22.81
C GLN A 104 -37.70 15.56 23.01
N LYS A 105 -36.77 15.12 23.89
CA LYS A 105 -36.43 13.71 24.17
C LYS A 105 -36.16 12.90 22.91
N ARG A 106 -35.51 13.51 21.92
CA ARG A 106 -35.25 12.89 20.61
C ARG A 106 -33.87 13.22 20.09
N TRP A 107 -33.33 12.34 19.27
CA TRP A 107 -32.14 12.62 18.50
C TRP A 107 -32.45 13.59 17.36
N LEU A 108 -31.58 14.57 17.18
CA LEU A 108 -31.59 15.53 16.09
C LEU A 108 -30.30 15.38 15.29
N TRP A 109 -30.44 15.49 13.97
CA TRP A 109 -29.32 15.49 13.04
C TRP A 109 -29.60 16.43 11.87
N ASN A 110 -28.53 16.94 11.27
CA ASN A 110 -28.60 17.75 10.07
C ASN A 110 -28.12 16.92 8.87
N GLU A 111 -29.05 16.50 8.01
CA GLU A 111 -28.73 15.66 6.85
C GLU A 111 -27.78 16.34 5.86
N ASP A 112 -27.92 17.65 5.65
CA ASP A 112 -27.07 18.39 4.71
C ASP A 112 -25.63 18.47 5.24
N ALA A 113 -25.47 18.74 6.54
CA ALA A 113 -24.16 18.73 7.19
C ALA A 113 -23.51 17.33 7.15
N ILE A 114 -24.29 16.27 7.41
CA ILE A 114 -23.78 14.89 7.38
C ILE A 114 -23.45 14.44 5.95
N ARG A 115 -24.19 14.90 4.93
CA ARG A 115 -23.86 14.62 3.53
C ARG A 115 -22.58 15.32 3.11
N ALA A 116 -22.42 16.59 3.49
CA ALA A 116 -21.25 17.42 3.23
C ALA A 116 -19.99 16.92 3.94
N GLU A 117 -20.13 16.21 5.05
CA GLU A 117 -19.03 15.51 5.71
C GLU A 117 -18.41 14.47 4.78
N GLU A 118 -17.19 14.71 4.34
CA GLU A 118 -16.44 13.71 3.58
C GLU A 118 -16.10 12.53 4.50
N ILE A 119 -16.57 11.34 4.12
CA ILE A 119 -16.25 10.08 4.81
C ILE A 119 -14.73 9.89 4.88
N THR A 120 -14.06 10.34 3.82
CA THR A 120 -12.63 10.22 3.63
C THR A 120 -11.90 10.90 4.77
N ASP A 121 -12.24 12.13 5.13
CA ASP A 121 -11.60 12.82 6.26
C ASP A 121 -12.03 12.25 7.62
N ASN A 122 -13.27 11.76 7.74
CA ASN A 122 -13.77 11.22 9.01
C ASN A 122 -13.18 9.87 9.35
N VAL A 123 -13.15 8.95 8.38
CA VAL A 123 -12.55 7.64 8.53
C VAL A 123 -11.03 7.77 8.67
N LEU A 124 -10.39 8.67 7.92
CA LEU A 124 -8.96 8.93 8.11
C LEU A 124 -8.67 9.50 9.50
N HIS A 125 -9.44 10.49 9.98
CA HIS A 125 -9.25 11.06 11.32
C HIS A 125 -9.42 10.00 12.43
N ILE A 126 -10.46 9.18 12.34
CA ILE A 126 -10.71 8.09 13.30
C ILE A 126 -9.60 7.05 13.27
N LEU A 127 -9.25 6.55 12.07
CA LEU A 127 -8.16 5.60 11.90
C LEU A 127 -6.85 6.19 12.40
N SER A 128 -6.53 7.44 12.07
CA SER A 128 -5.34 8.13 12.57
C SER A 128 -5.35 8.26 14.10
N SER A 129 -6.49 8.53 14.74
CA SER A 129 -6.62 8.53 16.20
C SER A 129 -6.32 7.16 16.80
N LYS A 130 -6.96 6.10 16.26
CA LYS A 130 -6.75 4.71 16.72
C LYS A 130 -5.29 4.27 16.51
N LEU A 131 -4.72 4.55 15.34
CA LEU A 131 -3.33 4.25 15.02
C LEU A 131 -2.34 4.99 15.94
N ASN A 132 -2.68 6.19 16.41
CA ASN A 132 -1.87 6.95 17.36
C ASN A 132 -1.93 6.40 18.80
N GLN A 133 -2.90 5.53 19.11
CA GLN A 133 -3.00 4.85 20.41
C GLN A 133 -2.26 3.51 20.44
N LEU A 134 -1.83 3.00 19.27
CA LEU A 134 -1.11 1.74 19.17
C LEU A 134 0.30 1.80 19.75
N PRO A 135 0.84 0.65 20.20
CA PRO A 135 2.26 0.54 20.57
C PRO A 135 3.19 1.06 19.48
N ASN A 136 4.37 1.54 19.89
CA ASN A 136 5.31 2.20 18.99
C ASN A 136 5.77 1.28 17.86
N GLU A 137 5.96 -0.01 18.14
CA GLU A 137 6.39 -1.03 17.19
C GLU A 137 5.33 -1.26 16.10
N VAL A 138 4.05 -1.38 16.50
CA VAL A 138 2.92 -1.55 15.57
C VAL A 138 2.78 -0.30 14.69
N ARG A 139 2.88 0.89 15.30
CA ARG A 139 2.79 2.14 14.57
C ARG A 139 3.95 2.33 13.58
N LEU A 140 5.16 1.96 13.99
CA LEU A 140 6.35 1.99 13.13
C LEU A 140 6.17 1.06 11.94
N LEU A 141 5.74 -0.19 12.16
CA LEU A 141 5.44 -1.12 11.09
C LEU A 141 4.42 -0.54 10.10
N LEU A 142 3.29 -0.03 10.57
CA LEU A 142 2.23 0.48 9.70
C LEU A 142 2.70 1.69 8.88
N LYS A 143 3.48 2.60 9.49
CA LYS A 143 4.13 3.72 8.77
C LYS A 143 5.05 3.24 7.66
N VAL A 144 5.89 2.25 7.96
CA VAL A 144 6.85 1.68 7.02
C VAL A 144 6.12 0.97 5.89
N MET A 145 5.20 0.05 6.18
CA MET A 145 4.41 -0.68 5.17
C MET A 145 3.64 0.27 4.26
N ALA A 146 3.07 1.34 4.81
CA ALA A 146 2.32 2.33 4.03
C ALA A 146 3.17 3.02 2.95
N CYS A 147 4.50 3.09 3.13
CA CYS A 147 5.43 3.61 2.13
C CYS A 147 5.62 2.66 0.93
N PHE A 148 5.38 1.36 1.10
CA PHE A 148 5.55 0.34 0.05
C PHE A 148 4.25 0.01 -0.71
N GLY A 149 3.11 0.60 -0.31
CA GLY A 149 1.83 0.45 -0.98
C GLY A 149 0.82 -0.35 -0.15
N THR A 150 -0.07 -1.07 -0.83
CA THR A 150 -1.14 -1.86 -0.18
C THR A 150 -0.64 -3.16 0.42
N SER A 151 0.46 -3.71 -0.09
CA SER A 151 1.09 -4.92 0.40
C SER A 151 2.61 -4.76 0.50
N THR A 152 3.23 -5.57 1.36
CA THR A 152 4.67 -5.57 1.60
C THR A 152 5.14 -7.01 1.82
N ASN A 153 6.23 -7.39 1.15
CA ASN A 153 6.79 -8.73 1.26
C ASN A 153 7.55 -8.91 2.57
N GLU A 154 7.55 -10.12 3.14
CA GLU A 154 8.34 -10.46 4.35
C GLU A 154 9.82 -10.15 4.16
N SER A 155 10.37 -10.30 2.95
CA SER A 155 11.78 -9.97 2.69
C SER A 155 12.12 -8.51 3.01
N VAL A 156 11.22 -7.56 2.69
CA VAL A 156 11.44 -6.13 2.97
C VAL A 156 11.43 -5.86 4.47
N ILE A 157 10.48 -6.47 5.18
CA ILE A 157 10.38 -6.35 6.64
C ILE A 157 11.61 -6.97 7.30
N GLY A 158 12.03 -8.15 6.83
CA GLY A 158 13.26 -8.82 7.27
C GLY A 158 14.49 -7.95 7.10
N TYR A 159 14.72 -7.42 5.90
CA TYR A 159 15.87 -6.54 5.63
C TYR A 159 15.84 -5.29 6.50
N LEU A 160 14.71 -4.59 6.61
CA LEU A 160 14.62 -3.40 7.46
C LEU A 160 14.89 -3.71 8.93
N SER A 161 14.48 -4.89 9.41
CA SER A 161 14.70 -5.30 10.79
C SER A 161 16.17 -5.60 11.12
N GLU A 162 17.04 -5.75 10.11
CA GLU A 162 18.49 -5.85 10.31
C GLU A 162 19.12 -4.49 10.68
N SER A 163 18.43 -3.38 10.44
CA SER A 163 18.90 -2.03 10.77
C SER A 163 18.47 -1.61 12.18
N PRO A 164 19.36 -1.01 12.99
CA PRO A 164 19.03 -0.52 14.33
C PRO A 164 17.84 0.46 14.34
N GLU A 165 17.72 1.28 13.28
CA GLU A 165 16.67 2.28 13.13
C GLU A 165 15.27 1.67 12.97
N TYR A 166 15.18 0.45 12.41
CA TYR A 166 13.92 -0.23 12.08
C TYR A 166 13.79 -1.61 12.72
N ALA A 167 14.60 -1.92 13.73
CA ALA A 167 14.57 -3.21 14.44
C ALA A 167 13.19 -3.58 15.01
N GLY A 168 12.37 -2.57 15.35
CA GLY A 168 11.01 -2.75 15.86
C GLY A 168 9.94 -3.08 14.80
N VAL A 169 10.26 -2.99 13.50
CA VAL A 169 9.27 -3.20 12.43
C VAL A 169 8.69 -4.61 12.49
N ARG A 170 9.53 -5.64 12.64
CA ARG A 170 9.04 -7.03 12.73
C ARG A 170 8.19 -7.29 13.97
N ASN A 171 8.55 -6.69 15.10
CA ASN A 171 7.83 -6.86 16.37
C ASN A 171 6.40 -6.31 16.31
N GLY A 172 6.14 -5.35 15.41
CA GLY A 172 4.80 -4.79 15.20
C GLY A 172 3.83 -5.72 14.46
N LEU A 173 4.29 -6.81 13.85
CA LEU A 173 3.47 -7.62 12.93
C LEU A 173 2.32 -8.31 13.64
N GLU A 174 2.60 -9.00 14.75
CA GLU A 174 1.58 -9.73 15.50
C GLU A 174 0.48 -8.78 16.01
N GLY A 175 0.88 -7.60 16.49
CA GLY A 175 -0.05 -6.54 16.92
C GLY A 175 -0.87 -5.96 15.76
N ALA A 176 -0.26 -5.74 14.59
CA ALA A 176 -0.97 -5.22 13.43
C ALA A 176 -2.02 -6.21 12.88
N ILE A 177 -1.72 -7.50 12.96
CA ILE A 177 -2.62 -8.58 12.53
C ILE A 177 -3.75 -8.75 13.56
N SER A 178 -3.43 -8.81 14.85
CA SER A 178 -4.43 -9.00 15.91
C SER A 178 -5.43 -7.84 15.98
N GLU A 179 -4.95 -6.60 15.77
CA GLU A 179 -5.80 -5.40 15.67
C GLU A 179 -6.60 -5.32 14.35
N GLY A 180 -6.32 -6.21 13.39
CA GLY A 180 -7.02 -6.30 12.11
C GLY A 180 -6.68 -5.19 11.12
N PHE A 181 -5.50 -4.59 11.20
CA PHE A 181 -5.03 -3.60 10.22
C PHE A 181 -4.34 -4.23 9.03
N VAL A 182 -3.73 -5.40 9.24
CA VAL A 182 -2.91 -6.13 8.25
C VAL A 182 -3.33 -7.59 8.21
N GLU A 183 -3.37 -8.17 7.01
CA GLU A 183 -3.62 -9.60 6.75
C GLU A 183 -2.39 -10.24 6.07
N LEU A 184 -2.15 -11.53 6.33
CA LEU A 184 -1.15 -12.32 5.61
C LEU A 184 -1.81 -12.99 4.40
N ASN A 185 -1.37 -12.64 3.20
CA ASN A 185 -1.87 -13.25 1.97
C ASN A 185 -1.26 -14.66 1.75
N ALA A 186 -1.89 -15.47 0.89
CA ALA A 186 -1.46 -16.83 0.58
C ALA A 186 -0.02 -16.91 0.00
N GLU A 187 0.44 -15.81 -0.60
CA GLU A 187 1.79 -15.66 -1.17
C GLU A 187 2.86 -15.25 -0.13
N GLY A 188 2.49 -15.13 1.15
CA GLY A 188 3.41 -14.74 2.23
C GLY A 188 3.71 -13.24 2.29
N SER A 189 2.87 -12.40 1.68
CA SER A 189 2.95 -10.94 1.76
C SER A 189 1.95 -10.39 2.78
N PHE A 190 2.33 -9.31 3.47
CA PHE A 190 1.46 -8.61 4.41
C PHE A 190 0.72 -7.50 3.69
N LYS A 191 -0.60 -7.46 3.81
CA LYS A 191 -1.46 -6.52 3.09
C LYS A 191 -2.33 -5.76 4.07
N PHE A 192 -2.56 -4.47 3.82
CA PHE A 192 -3.57 -3.73 4.57
C PHE A 192 -4.96 -4.30 4.25
N VAL A 193 -5.77 -4.50 5.27
CA VAL A 193 -7.16 -4.98 5.10
C VAL A 193 -8.01 -4.01 4.27
N HIS A 194 -7.62 -2.74 4.22
CA HIS A 194 -8.28 -1.72 3.41
C HIS A 194 -7.32 -0.57 3.05
N ASP A 195 -7.48 0.02 1.86
CA ASP A 195 -6.66 1.15 1.39
C ASP A 195 -6.69 2.36 2.33
N LYS A 196 -7.81 2.56 3.03
CA LYS A 196 -7.95 3.64 4.02
C LYS A 196 -7.10 3.43 5.27
N VAL A 197 -6.83 2.19 5.66
CA VAL A 197 -5.90 1.90 6.76
C VAL A 197 -4.49 2.28 6.34
N ARG A 198 -4.07 1.91 5.11
CA ARG A 198 -2.79 2.33 4.54
C ARG A 198 -2.67 3.85 4.51
N GLU A 199 -3.69 4.54 3.99
CA GLU A 199 -3.68 6.00 3.87
C GLU A 199 -3.60 6.68 5.24
N ALA A 200 -4.37 6.22 6.23
CA ALA A 200 -4.30 6.72 7.59
C ALA A 200 -2.91 6.50 8.20
N ALA A 201 -2.31 5.31 7.98
CA ALA A 201 -0.96 4.99 8.44
C ALA A 201 0.11 5.84 7.76
N TYR A 202 -0.03 6.11 6.46
CA TYR A 202 0.87 7.00 5.71
C TYR A 202 0.82 8.44 6.22
N ASN A 203 -0.38 8.90 6.61
CA ASN A 203 -0.60 10.25 7.14
C ASN A 203 -0.19 10.42 8.61
N LEU A 204 0.22 9.35 9.30
CA LEU A 204 0.90 9.48 10.60
C LEU A 204 2.29 10.12 10.47
N THR A 205 2.83 10.22 9.26
CA THR A 205 4.05 10.96 8.95
C THR A 205 3.66 12.29 8.30
N PRO A 206 4.06 13.45 8.84
CA PRO A 206 3.77 14.75 8.23
C PRO A 206 4.30 14.86 6.80
N ASP A 207 3.60 15.58 5.92
CA ASP A 207 3.96 15.68 4.50
C ASP A 207 5.39 16.17 4.25
N ARG A 208 5.87 17.11 5.08
CA ARG A 208 7.24 17.62 5.04
C ARG A 208 8.31 16.55 5.30
N ASP A 209 7.95 15.50 6.04
CA ASP A 209 8.88 14.45 6.48
C ASP A 209 8.79 13.19 5.59
N LYS A 210 7.71 13.03 4.80
CA LYS A 210 7.47 11.85 3.94
C LYS A 210 8.62 11.59 2.98
N LYS A 211 9.11 12.62 2.27
CA LYS A 211 10.24 12.46 1.31
C LYS A 211 11.51 11.99 2.01
N GLN A 212 11.79 12.52 3.20
CA GLN A 212 12.95 12.12 4.00
C GLN A 212 12.80 10.69 4.51
N LEU A 213 11.61 10.28 4.93
CA LEU A 213 11.32 8.90 5.32
C LEU A 213 11.55 7.92 4.16
N HIS A 214 11.04 8.22 2.97
CA HIS A 214 11.28 7.41 1.77
C HIS A 214 12.78 7.30 1.42
N TYR A 215 13.52 8.41 1.49
CA TYR A 215 14.98 8.42 1.34
C TYR A 215 15.65 7.49 2.37
N ASN A 216 15.30 7.62 3.66
CA ASN A 216 15.91 6.84 4.74
C ASN A 216 15.63 5.34 4.54
N LEU A 217 14.39 4.95 4.27
CA LEU A 217 13.99 3.56 4.00
C LEU A 217 14.75 2.98 2.81
N GLY A 218 14.78 3.73 1.71
CA GLY A 218 15.48 3.33 0.50
C GLY A 218 16.99 3.16 0.71
N LYS A 219 17.63 4.11 1.40
CA LYS A 219 19.06 4.06 1.74
C LYS A 219 19.40 2.87 2.64
N THR A 220 18.60 2.64 3.68
CA THR A 220 18.77 1.51 4.59
C THR A 220 18.67 0.18 3.84
N LEU A 221 17.61 0.00 3.04
CA LEU A 221 17.45 -1.20 2.22
C LEU A 221 18.60 -1.37 1.23
N TYR A 222 19.01 -0.31 0.55
CA TYR A 222 20.13 -0.37 -0.39
C TYR A 222 21.41 -0.84 0.30
N SER A 223 21.74 -0.30 1.47
CA SER A 223 22.93 -0.68 2.23
C SER A 223 22.91 -2.14 2.68
N ILE A 224 21.75 -2.64 3.13
CA ILE A 224 21.60 -4.03 3.59
C ILE A 224 21.64 -5.02 2.41
N CYS A 225 21.11 -4.60 1.27
CA CYS A 225 21.01 -5.41 0.06
C CYS A 225 22.22 -5.28 -0.87
N GLU A 226 23.20 -4.44 -0.56
CA GLU A 226 24.35 -4.22 -1.42
C GLU A 226 25.12 -5.53 -1.65
N GLY A 227 25.35 -5.86 -2.92
CA GLY A 227 26.02 -7.11 -3.32
C GLY A 227 25.17 -8.38 -3.25
N LYS A 228 23.93 -8.32 -2.74
CA LYS A 228 23.01 -9.47 -2.67
C LYS A 228 22.14 -9.55 -3.94
N ASP A 229 21.76 -10.76 -4.36
CA ASP A 229 20.64 -10.92 -5.29
C ASP A 229 19.33 -10.77 -4.53
N VAL A 230 18.61 -9.70 -4.84
CA VAL A 230 17.36 -9.33 -4.16
C VAL A 230 16.12 -9.56 -5.03
N GLY A 231 16.26 -10.25 -6.16
CA GLY A 231 15.11 -10.60 -6.99
C GLY A 231 14.27 -9.38 -7.37
N ASN A 232 12.95 -9.45 -7.12
CA ASN A 232 12.00 -8.36 -7.42
C ASN A 232 12.02 -7.24 -6.37
N THR A 233 12.66 -7.43 -5.22
CA THR A 233 12.78 -6.40 -4.17
C THR A 233 13.56 -5.19 -4.67
N ILE A 234 14.40 -5.33 -5.70
CA ILE A 234 15.13 -4.21 -6.33
C ILE A 234 14.19 -3.07 -6.76
N PHE A 235 12.98 -3.40 -7.21
CA PHE A 235 11.98 -2.40 -7.61
C PHE A 235 11.47 -1.59 -6.43
N LEU A 236 11.24 -2.25 -5.29
CA LEU A 236 10.80 -1.60 -4.06
C LEU A 236 11.89 -0.66 -3.55
N ILE A 237 13.15 -1.12 -3.50
CA ILE A 237 14.29 -0.30 -3.05
C ILE A 237 14.45 0.92 -3.96
N ALA A 238 14.48 0.73 -5.28
CA ALA A 238 14.62 1.82 -6.24
C ALA A 238 13.46 2.81 -6.14
N SER A 239 12.23 2.31 -6.02
CA SER A 239 11.04 3.15 -5.84
C SER A 239 11.14 4.02 -4.57
N GLN A 240 11.49 3.45 -3.41
CA GLN A 240 11.62 4.22 -2.17
C GLN A 240 12.65 5.33 -2.29
N ILE A 241 13.84 5.03 -2.84
CA ILE A 241 14.88 6.05 -3.02
C ILE A 241 14.41 7.15 -3.99
N ASN A 242 13.72 6.79 -5.07
CA ASN A 242 13.23 7.75 -6.05
C ASN A 242 12.17 8.70 -5.48
N HIS A 243 11.33 8.23 -4.54
CA HIS A 243 10.38 9.09 -3.82
C HIS A 243 11.10 10.11 -2.91
N GLY A 244 12.30 9.78 -2.44
CA GLY A 244 13.19 10.65 -1.66
C GLY A 244 14.21 11.45 -2.47
N LYS A 245 13.98 11.66 -3.78
CA LYS A 245 14.93 12.24 -4.73
C LYS A 245 15.63 13.52 -4.26
N GLU A 246 14.90 14.46 -3.66
CA GLU A 246 15.44 15.75 -3.18
C GLU A 246 16.56 15.58 -2.13
N SER A 247 16.49 14.52 -1.32
CA SER A 247 17.54 14.21 -0.34
C SER A 247 18.74 13.52 -0.99
N ILE A 248 18.54 12.77 -2.08
CA ILE A 248 19.62 12.16 -2.87
C ILE A 248 20.43 13.21 -3.63
N GLU A 249 19.76 14.23 -4.19
CA GLU A 249 20.44 15.29 -4.94
C GLU A 249 21.44 16.08 -4.09
N LYS A 250 21.27 16.05 -2.76
CA LYS A 250 22.17 16.66 -1.77
C LYS A 250 23.25 15.70 -1.24
N ASP A 251 23.16 14.41 -1.58
CA ASP A 251 24.07 13.35 -1.12
C ASP A 251 24.92 12.85 -2.30
N ASP A 252 26.00 13.58 -2.59
CA ASP A 252 26.87 13.31 -3.75
C ASP A 252 27.44 11.88 -3.74
N ALA A 253 27.66 11.29 -2.56
CA ALA A 253 28.18 9.93 -2.44
C ALA A 253 27.17 8.88 -2.93
N LEU A 254 25.87 9.13 -2.77
CA LEU A 254 24.82 8.18 -3.15
C LEU A 254 24.28 8.36 -4.57
N ARG A 255 24.49 9.51 -5.22
CA ARG A 255 23.96 9.78 -6.56
C ARG A 255 24.31 8.69 -7.59
N ILE A 256 25.58 8.31 -7.66
CA ILE A 256 26.06 7.31 -8.63
C ILE A 256 25.62 5.88 -8.26
N PRO A 257 25.77 5.41 -7.00
CA PRO A 257 25.18 4.15 -6.56
C PRO A 257 23.69 4.02 -6.90
N VAL A 258 22.90 5.06 -6.67
CA VAL A 258 21.45 5.07 -6.93
C VAL A 258 21.13 5.12 -8.42
N ALA A 259 21.91 5.84 -9.22
CA ALA A 259 21.81 5.77 -10.68
C ALA A 259 22.04 4.34 -11.19
N LYS A 260 23.05 3.64 -10.64
CA LYS A 260 23.33 2.24 -10.97
C LYS A 260 22.23 1.29 -10.49
N LEU A 261 21.65 1.53 -9.31
CA LEU A 261 20.51 0.76 -8.80
C LEU A 261 19.30 0.88 -9.75
N ASN A 262 18.94 2.11 -10.12
CA ASN A 262 17.85 2.38 -11.04
C ASN A 262 18.13 1.76 -12.43
N MET A 263 19.37 1.81 -12.91
CA MET A 263 19.76 1.12 -14.14
C MET A 263 19.53 -0.40 -14.05
N LYS A 264 19.88 -1.03 -12.92
CA LYS A 264 19.65 -2.47 -12.68
C LYS A 264 18.15 -2.78 -12.63
N ALA A 265 17.36 -1.97 -11.92
CA ALA A 265 15.90 -2.09 -11.86
C ALA A 265 15.30 -1.96 -13.26
N GLY A 266 15.68 -0.95 -14.04
CA GLY A 266 15.19 -0.76 -15.41
C GLY A 266 15.53 -1.91 -16.35
N LYS A 267 16.74 -2.50 -16.24
CA LYS A 267 17.09 -3.71 -17.00
C LYS A 267 16.22 -4.90 -16.61
N LYS A 268 16.00 -5.12 -15.32
CA LYS A 268 15.12 -6.20 -14.85
C LYS A 268 13.68 -6.02 -15.35
N ALA A 269 13.20 -4.78 -15.42
CA ALA A 269 11.90 -4.49 -16.02
C ALA A 269 11.87 -4.81 -17.53
N LEU A 270 12.96 -4.54 -18.27
CA LEU A 270 13.08 -4.96 -19.68
C LEU A 270 13.08 -6.49 -19.82
N ASP A 271 13.74 -7.22 -18.92
CA ASP A 271 13.74 -8.70 -18.94
C ASP A 271 12.33 -9.27 -18.75
N GLY A 272 11.46 -8.54 -18.03
CA GLY A 272 10.03 -8.83 -17.87
C GLY A 272 9.12 -8.18 -18.92
N CYS A 273 9.67 -7.59 -19.99
CA CYS A 273 8.95 -6.87 -21.04
C CYS A 273 8.12 -5.65 -20.58
N ASP A 274 8.36 -5.11 -19.38
CA ASP A 274 7.74 -3.88 -18.90
C ASP A 274 8.58 -2.66 -19.31
N HIS A 275 8.46 -2.30 -20.60
CA HIS A 275 9.19 -1.19 -21.19
C HIS A 275 8.85 0.16 -20.54
N LYS A 276 7.60 0.33 -20.06
CA LYS A 276 7.14 1.56 -19.42
C LYS A 276 7.81 1.75 -18.06
N MET A 277 7.85 0.70 -17.24
CA MET A 277 8.54 0.72 -15.95
C MET A 277 10.06 0.88 -16.14
N ALA A 278 10.63 0.20 -17.13
CA ALA A 278 12.05 0.35 -17.47
C ALA A 278 12.42 1.79 -17.82
N TYR A 279 11.61 2.43 -18.66
CA TYR A 279 11.75 3.84 -19.03
C TYR A 279 11.80 4.74 -17.79
N PHE A 280 10.87 4.60 -16.85
CA PHE A 280 10.84 5.45 -15.65
C PHE A 280 12.05 5.25 -14.75
N TYR A 281 12.57 4.02 -14.64
CA TYR A 281 13.81 3.78 -13.91
C TYR A 281 15.04 4.37 -14.62
N PHE A 282 15.13 4.27 -15.94
CA PHE A 282 16.25 4.91 -16.66
C PHE A 282 16.16 6.44 -16.58
N LEU A 283 14.96 7.02 -16.64
CA LEU A 283 14.75 8.45 -16.43
C LEU A 283 15.23 8.88 -15.04
N ALA A 284 14.83 8.15 -14.00
CA ALA A 284 15.29 8.40 -12.63
C ALA A 284 16.82 8.30 -12.54
N ALA A 285 17.41 7.24 -13.09
CA ALA A 285 18.87 7.03 -13.11
C ALA A 285 19.62 8.20 -13.75
N ILE A 286 19.19 8.65 -14.93
CA ILE A 286 19.80 9.79 -15.64
C ILE A 286 19.68 11.05 -14.80
N SER A 287 18.57 11.27 -14.11
CA SER A 287 18.35 12.47 -13.29
C SER A 287 19.29 12.57 -12.07
N PHE A 288 19.87 11.45 -11.63
CA PHE A 288 20.85 11.46 -10.54
C PHE A 288 22.29 11.68 -11.02
N LEU A 289 22.58 11.57 -12.33
CA LEU A 289 23.91 11.83 -12.86
C LEU A 289 24.30 13.31 -12.73
N PRO A 290 25.59 13.64 -12.50
CA PRO A 290 26.05 15.03 -12.49
C PRO A 290 26.02 15.65 -13.91
N GLY A 291 26.09 16.98 -13.97
CA GLY A 291 26.01 17.72 -15.25
C GLY A 291 27.15 17.41 -16.23
N ASP A 292 28.32 17.01 -15.72
CA ASP A 292 29.51 16.60 -16.44
C ASP A 292 29.61 15.07 -16.62
N SER A 293 28.50 14.35 -16.49
CA SER A 293 28.48 12.88 -16.48
C SER A 293 28.94 12.22 -17.77
N TRP A 294 28.97 12.93 -18.91
CA TRP A 294 29.56 12.43 -20.16
C TRP A 294 31.10 12.49 -20.14
N GLU A 295 31.67 13.27 -19.23
CA GLU A 295 33.09 13.39 -19.00
C GLU A 295 33.52 12.46 -17.85
N SER A 296 32.87 12.60 -16.68
CA SER A 296 33.22 11.91 -15.43
C SER A 296 32.68 10.48 -15.31
N TYR A 297 31.55 10.16 -15.96
CA TYR A 297 30.89 8.85 -15.90
C TYR A 297 30.46 8.34 -17.28
N TYR A 298 31.33 8.51 -18.29
CA TYR A 298 31.02 8.28 -19.70
C TYR A 298 30.27 6.97 -19.99
N ASP A 299 30.81 5.84 -19.55
CA ASP A 299 30.23 4.52 -19.86
C ASP A 299 28.83 4.34 -19.27
N LEU A 300 28.61 4.85 -18.05
CA LEU A 300 27.31 4.81 -17.40
C LEU A 300 26.32 5.71 -18.15
N SER A 301 26.73 6.93 -18.49
CA SER A 301 25.93 7.90 -19.24
C SER A 301 25.53 7.38 -20.61
N LEU A 302 26.49 6.89 -21.40
CA LEU A 302 26.23 6.31 -22.72
C LEU A 302 25.24 5.14 -22.61
N ARG A 303 25.51 4.18 -21.71
CA ARG A 303 24.68 2.99 -21.58
C ARG A 303 23.27 3.30 -21.08
N LEU A 304 23.11 4.23 -20.15
CA LEU A 304 21.79 4.68 -19.69
C LEU A 304 21.01 5.37 -20.79
N ASN A 305 21.62 6.26 -21.57
CA ASN A 305 20.92 6.94 -22.66
C ASN A 305 20.52 5.95 -23.77
N VAL A 306 21.35 4.95 -24.10
CA VAL A 306 20.97 3.90 -25.07
C VAL A 306 19.78 3.07 -24.56
N LEU A 307 19.79 2.67 -23.28
CA LEU A 307 18.67 1.92 -22.69
C LEU A 307 17.39 2.76 -22.62
N MET A 308 17.52 4.03 -22.25
CA MET A 308 16.42 5.00 -22.18
C MET A 308 15.77 5.19 -23.56
N ALA A 309 16.56 5.41 -24.62
CA ALA A 309 16.04 5.58 -25.97
C ALA A 309 15.25 4.35 -26.44
N ARG A 310 15.76 3.14 -26.18
CA ARG A 310 15.08 1.88 -26.49
C ARG A 310 13.76 1.74 -25.72
N ALA A 311 13.80 1.94 -24.41
CA ALA A 311 12.61 1.84 -23.57
C ALA A 311 11.54 2.88 -23.92
N ALA A 312 11.96 4.11 -24.25
CA ALA A 312 11.08 5.17 -24.73
C ALA A 312 10.39 4.79 -26.05
N ASN A 313 11.16 4.30 -27.04
CA ASN A 313 10.61 3.85 -28.32
C ASN A 313 9.60 2.71 -28.13
N SER A 314 9.95 1.68 -27.36
CA SER A 314 9.07 0.53 -27.06
C SER A 314 7.84 0.91 -26.23
N SER A 315 7.83 2.09 -25.60
CA SER A 315 6.70 2.61 -24.83
C SER A 315 5.94 3.72 -25.56
N CYS A 316 6.13 3.86 -26.88
CA CYS A 316 5.52 4.88 -27.74
C CYS A 316 5.83 6.34 -27.33
N ARG A 317 6.96 6.57 -26.65
CA ARG A 317 7.46 7.91 -26.27
C ARG A 317 8.46 8.39 -27.31
N TYR A 318 7.99 8.57 -28.55
CA TYR A 318 8.86 8.79 -29.71
C TYR A 318 9.68 10.08 -29.62
N ASP A 319 9.07 11.18 -29.18
CA ASP A 319 9.78 12.47 -29.02
C ASP A 319 10.96 12.36 -28.04
N GLU A 320 10.74 11.68 -26.91
CA GLU A 320 11.77 11.49 -25.90
C GLU A 320 12.87 10.51 -26.35
N ALA A 321 12.49 9.49 -27.13
CA ALA A 321 13.44 8.59 -27.76
C ALA A 321 14.33 9.36 -28.74
N GLU A 322 13.74 10.18 -29.62
CA GLU A 322 14.48 11.00 -30.58
C GLU A 322 15.43 11.98 -29.89
N LEU A 323 14.95 12.72 -28.88
CA LEU A 323 15.79 13.65 -28.10
C LEU A 323 16.98 12.94 -27.44
N THR A 324 16.75 11.73 -26.94
CA THR A 324 17.80 10.92 -26.31
C THR A 324 18.80 10.40 -27.35
N LEU A 325 18.34 9.99 -28.53
CA LEU A 325 19.19 9.56 -29.64
C LEU A 325 20.07 10.69 -30.16
N GLN A 326 19.51 11.88 -30.36
CA GLN A 326 20.26 13.08 -30.73
C GLN A 326 21.33 13.42 -29.68
N ARG A 327 21.02 13.28 -28.39
CA ARG A 327 21.98 13.47 -27.30
C ARG A 327 23.16 12.49 -27.39
N ILE A 328 22.89 11.21 -27.66
CA ILE A 328 23.94 10.19 -27.87
C ILE A 328 24.82 10.58 -29.05
N CYS A 329 24.21 10.91 -30.20
CA CYS A 329 24.95 11.30 -31.41
C CYS A 329 25.86 12.52 -31.18
N LYS A 330 25.43 13.47 -30.34
CA LYS A 330 26.21 14.67 -29.98
C LYS A 330 27.33 14.40 -28.97
N ARG A 331 27.09 13.55 -27.97
CA ARG A 331 28.00 13.38 -26.82
C ARG A 331 28.92 12.16 -26.88
N ALA A 332 28.58 11.14 -27.68
CA ALA A 332 29.39 9.94 -27.83
C ALA A 332 30.74 10.25 -28.52
N ARG A 333 31.82 9.67 -27.98
CA ARG A 333 33.23 9.95 -28.32
C ARG A 333 33.67 9.37 -29.66
N CYS A 334 33.06 8.28 -30.11
CA CYS A 334 33.44 7.61 -31.36
C CYS A 334 32.22 7.08 -32.13
N LEU A 335 32.43 6.62 -33.37
CA LEU A 335 31.37 6.07 -34.21
C LEU A 335 30.75 4.81 -33.61
N GLN A 336 31.56 3.93 -33.02
CA GLN A 336 31.11 2.67 -32.42
C GLN A 336 30.06 2.91 -31.32
N ASP A 337 30.25 3.93 -30.50
CA ASP A 337 29.32 4.33 -29.45
C ASP A 337 28.00 4.90 -29.99
N LYS A 338 28.01 5.44 -31.23
CA LYS A 338 26.82 5.98 -31.91
C LYS A 338 26.03 4.90 -32.66
N LEU A 339 26.62 3.75 -32.98
CA LEU A 339 25.95 2.70 -33.75
C LEU A 339 24.59 2.27 -33.16
N PRO A 340 24.44 2.04 -31.84
CA PRO A 340 23.14 1.67 -31.28
C PRO A 340 22.07 2.74 -31.49
N ALA A 341 22.46 4.01 -31.50
CA ALA A 341 21.55 5.11 -31.72
C ALA A 341 21.11 5.18 -33.18
N TYR A 342 22.06 5.13 -34.13
CA TYR A 342 21.73 5.12 -35.56
C TYR A 342 20.84 3.93 -35.95
N PHE A 343 21.14 2.74 -35.41
CA PHE A 343 20.30 1.57 -35.64
C PHE A 343 18.86 1.81 -35.18
N LEU A 344 18.67 2.36 -33.98
CA LEU A 344 17.33 2.62 -33.46
C LEU A 344 16.61 3.71 -34.28
N MET A 345 17.30 4.76 -34.71
CA MET A 345 16.73 5.80 -35.58
C MET A 345 16.18 5.19 -36.87
N VAL A 346 16.97 4.34 -37.56
CA VAL A 346 16.53 3.65 -38.78
C VAL A 346 15.31 2.79 -38.52
N THR A 347 15.27 2.03 -37.42
CA THR A 347 14.09 1.21 -37.09
C THR A 347 12.84 2.03 -36.78
N MET A 348 12.99 3.24 -36.21
CA MET A 348 11.87 4.14 -35.94
C MET A 348 11.27 4.75 -37.21
N PHE A 349 12.08 4.99 -38.24
CA PHE A 349 11.60 5.52 -39.53
C PHE A 349 10.98 4.46 -40.44
N LEU A 350 11.29 3.18 -40.21
CA LEU A 350 10.80 2.05 -41.02
C LEU A 350 9.56 1.36 -40.44
N ALA A 351 9.23 1.63 -39.18
CA ALA A 351 8.02 1.15 -38.50
C ALA A 351 6.88 2.14 -38.69
#